data_AF-A0A9X2IZL2-F1
#
_entry.id   AF-A0A9X2IZL2-F1
#
_cell.length_a   1.000
_cell.length_b   1.000
_cell.length_c   1.000
_cell.angle_alpha   90.00
_cell.angle_beta   90.00
_cell.angle_gamma   90.00
#
_symmetry.space_group_name_H-M   'P 1'
#
loop_
_entity.id
_entity.type
_entity.pdbx_description
1 polymer ?
#
loop_
_entity_poly.entity_id
_entity_poly.type
_entity_poly.pdbx_seq_one_letter_code
_entity_poly.pdbx_strand_id
1 'polypeptide(L)'
;MVATAVTSLAVLAGCNGSPAPSPRATPVTTPPPGPMPTFDLCKALSEDFLSKQGLTATLTIPRGENELGMDRNGCVIGKGEEPSRLLFGFYVTDRNVEYMKAISAELPFRETTIDGRVTGILGPSKIGECKALSNLSGGGGILISGQFVKDPCEKVVEMADTLLPLMPR
;
A
#
# COMPACT_ATOMS: atom_id res chain seq x y z
N MET A 1 2.35 -22.75 -85.00
CA MET A 1 2.37 -24.04 -84.29
C MET A 1 2.05 -23.79 -82.82
N VAL A 2 1.34 -24.74 -82.23
CA VAL A 2 0.56 -24.67 -80.98
C VAL A 2 1.31 -25.38 -79.82
N ALA A 3 1.10 -24.89 -78.59
CA ALA A 3 1.24 -25.52 -77.25
C ALA A 3 2.66 -25.92 -76.76
N THR A 4 3.04 -25.86 -75.46
CA THR A 4 2.27 -26.15 -74.22
C THR A 4 2.94 -25.55 -72.95
N ALA A 5 2.11 -25.38 -71.91
CA ALA A 5 2.21 -24.86 -70.52
C ALA A 5 3.44 -25.26 -69.63
N VAL A 6 3.69 -24.71 -68.42
CA VAL A 6 2.90 -24.82 -67.15
C VAL A 6 3.37 -23.82 -66.06
N THR A 7 2.42 -22.98 -65.57
CA THR A 7 2.01 -22.65 -64.16
C THR A 7 3.09 -22.54 -63.05
N SER A 8 3.19 -21.46 -62.25
CA SER A 8 2.16 -21.03 -61.28
C SER A 8 2.36 -19.59 -60.75
N LEU A 9 1.31 -18.76 -60.83
CA LEU A 9 1.16 -17.54 -60.04
C LEU A 9 0.72 -17.94 -58.63
N ALA A 10 1.50 -17.60 -57.61
CA ALA A 10 1.06 -17.66 -56.23
C ALA A 10 0.13 -16.47 -55.93
N VAL A 11 -1.17 -16.73 -55.88
CA VAL A 11 -2.13 -15.88 -55.18
C VAL A 11 -2.18 -16.37 -53.74
N LEU A 12 -1.81 -15.53 -52.77
CA LEU A 12 -2.24 -15.69 -51.39
C LEU A 12 -2.74 -14.36 -50.86
N ALA A 13 -4.01 -14.40 -50.49
CA ALA A 13 -4.89 -13.31 -50.16
C ALA A 13 -4.37 -12.42 -49.04
N GLY A 14 -4.57 -11.11 -49.20
CA GLY A 14 -4.46 -10.16 -48.11
C GLY A 14 -5.45 -10.54 -47.01
N CYS A 15 -4.92 -10.90 -45.84
CA CYS A 15 -5.70 -10.98 -44.63
C CYS A 15 -6.00 -9.54 -44.17
N ASN A 16 -7.23 -9.09 -44.44
CA ASN A 16 -7.89 -8.01 -43.71
C ASN A 16 -8.10 -8.47 -42.25
N GLY A 17 -7.02 -8.48 -41.47
CA GLY A 17 -7.08 -8.60 -40.02
C GLY A 17 -7.37 -7.23 -39.45
N SER A 18 -8.64 -6.93 -39.16
CA SER A 18 -8.95 -5.84 -38.23
C SER A 18 -8.13 -6.08 -36.96
N PRO A 19 -7.33 -5.12 -36.46
CA PRO A 19 -6.63 -5.31 -35.19
C PRO A 19 -7.70 -5.60 -34.15
N ALA A 20 -7.66 -6.81 -33.59
CA ALA A 20 -8.54 -7.18 -32.49
C ALA A 20 -8.42 -6.09 -31.42
N PRO A 21 -9.53 -5.55 -30.89
CA PRO A 21 -9.46 -4.53 -29.87
C PRO A 21 -8.64 -5.09 -28.71
N SER A 22 -7.49 -4.44 -28.46
CA SER A 22 -6.65 -4.74 -27.30
C SER A 22 -7.56 -4.77 -26.08
N PRO A 23 -7.52 -5.81 -25.22
CA PRO A 23 -8.38 -5.88 -24.05
C PRO A 23 -8.14 -4.60 -23.24
N ARG A 24 -9.14 -3.72 -23.25
CA ARG A 24 -9.10 -2.46 -22.53
C ARG A 24 -9.03 -2.85 -21.07
N ALA A 25 -7.84 -2.70 -20.46
CA ALA A 25 -7.69 -2.89 -19.03
C ALA A 25 -8.73 -2.01 -18.34
N THR A 26 -9.71 -2.65 -17.69
CA THR A 26 -10.71 -1.94 -16.91
C THR A 26 -9.96 -1.10 -15.88
N PRO A 27 -10.10 0.24 -15.88
CA PRO A 27 -9.48 1.06 -14.86
C PRO A 27 -9.96 0.57 -13.49
N VAL A 28 -9.02 0.28 -12.58
CA VAL A 28 -9.37 0.01 -11.20
C VAL A 28 -10.01 1.28 -10.66
N THR A 29 -11.31 1.21 -10.36
CA THR A 29 -12.02 2.34 -9.77
C THR A 29 -11.65 2.38 -8.29
N THR A 30 -10.87 3.39 -7.90
CA THR A 30 -10.52 3.64 -6.49
C THR A 30 -11.53 4.62 -5.88
N PRO A 31 -11.87 4.46 -4.59
CA PRO A 31 -12.70 5.44 -3.91
C PRO A 31 -11.97 6.81 -3.83
N PRO A 32 -12.73 7.92 -3.84
CA PRO A 32 -12.14 9.25 -3.70
C PRO A 32 -11.43 9.40 -2.35
N PRO A 33 -10.44 10.31 -2.23
CA PRO A 33 -9.79 10.58 -0.95
C PRO A 33 -10.80 11.15 0.06
N GLY A 34 -10.63 10.76 1.31
CA GLY A 34 -11.35 11.37 2.43
C GLY A 34 -10.68 12.66 2.92
N PRO A 35 -11.27 13.33 3.93
CA PRO A 35 -10.59 14.43 4.60
C PRO A 35 -9.32 13.93 5.29
N MET A 36 -8.25 14.72 5.16
CA MET A 36 -6.99 14.43 5.83
C MET A 36 -7.12 14.64 7.35
N PRO A 37 -6.71 13.67 8.19
CA PRO A 37 -6.68 13.90 9.64
C PRO A 37 -5.74 15.06 10.02
N THR A 38 -6.19 15.94 10.91
CA THR A 38 -5.46 17.18 11.27
C THR A 38 -4.56 17.05 12.49
N PHE A 39 -4.54 15.89 13.15
CA PHE A 39 -3.73 15.67 14.34
C PHE A 39 -2.30 15.27 13.98
N ASP A 40 -1.35 15.69 14.81
CA ASP A 40 0.06 15.34 14.66
C ASP A 40 0.30 13.98 15.31
N LEU A 41 0.30 12.93 14.50
CA LEU A 41 0.53 11.54 14.89
C LEU A 41 1.85 11.36 15.65
N CYS A 42 2.86 12.20 15.38
CA CYS A 42 4.18 12.12 16.01
C CYS A 42 4.24 12.71 17.41
N LYS A 43 3.28 13.59 17.72
CA LYS A 43 3.09 14.15 19.06
C LYS A 43 1.99 13.45 19.85
N ALA A 44 1.20 12.61 19.18
CA ALA A 44 0.15 11.82 19.83
C ALA A 44 0.72 10.73 20.75
N LEU A 45 1.96 10.31 20.54
CA LEU A 45 2.67 9.33 21.39
C LEU A 45 3.72 10.05 22.24
N SER A 46 3.61 9.93 23.57
CA SER A 46 4.64 10.47 24.48
C SER A 46 5.95 9.69 24.36
N GLU A 47 7.09 10.37 24.49
CA GLU A 47 8.42 9.74 24.51
C GLU A 47 8.52 8.64 25.58
N ASP A 48 7.96 8.86 26.78
CA ASP A 48 7.93 7.87 27.86
C ASP A 48 7.22 6.57 27.45
N PHE A 49 6.11 6.69 26.74
CA PHE A 49 5.38 5.52 26.23
C PHE A 49 6.22 4.77 25.19
N LEU A 50 6.76 5.49 24.21
CA LEU A 50 7.62 4.90 23.18
C LEU A 50 8.79 4.16 23.84
N SER A 51 9.48 4.81 24.79
CA SER A 51 10.60 4.22 25.51
C SER A 51 10.23 2.95 26.29
N LYS A 52 9.06 2.91 26.95
CA LYS A 52 8.54 1.69 27.61
C LYS A 52 8.29 0.53 26.65
N GLN A 53 7.98 0.83 25.39
CA GLN A 53 7.85 -0.16 24.32
C GLN A 53 9.20 -0.45 23.62
N GLY A 54 10.30 0.15 24.07
CA GLY A 54 11.62 0.07 23.43
C GLY A 54 11.72 0.84 22.12
N LEU A 55 10.80 1.78 21.87
CA LEU A 55 10.67 2.56 20.65
C LEU A 55 11.17 3.99 20.83
N THR A 56 11.56 4.61 19.72
CA THR A 56 11.94 6.02 19.63
C THR A 56 11.40 6.61 18.33
N ALA A 57 10.82 7.81 18.38
CA ALA A 57 10.50 8.57 17.17
C ALA A 57 11.80 9.20 16.63
N THR A 58 12.20 8.85 15.43
CA THR A 58 13.52 9.19 14.89
C THR A 58 13.49 10.25 13.79
N LEU A 59 12.37 10.38 13.08
CA LEU A 59 12.26 11.32 11.96
C LEU A 59 10.81 11.72 11.74
N THR A 60 10.54 13.03 11.62
CA THR A 60 9.26 13.53 11.13
C THR A 60 9.26 13.49 9.60
N ILE A 61 8.21 12.94 9.02
CA ILE A 61 7.98 12.86 7.58
C ILE A 61 6.99 13.96 7.19
N PRO A 62 7.41 14.95 6.38
CA PRO A 62 6.52 16.00 5.92
C PRO A 62 5.42 15.41 5.05
N ARG A 63 4.34 16.18 4.90
CA ARG A 63 3.21 15.79 4.05
C ARG A 63 3.65 15.58 2.61
N GLY A 64 3.22 14.48 2.02
CA GLY A 64 3.45 14.17 0.61
C GLY A 64 2.81 12.85 0.19
N GLU A 65 2.74 12.64 -1.11
CA GLU A 65 2.23 11.41 -1.68
C GLU A 65 3.24 10.26 -1.54
N ASN A 66 2.75 9.07 -1.20
CA ASN A 66 3.56 7.86 -1.13
C ASN A 66 3.52 7.03 -2.40
N GLU A 67 4.24 5.90 -2.39
CA GLU A 67 4.30 4.93 -3.48
C GLU A 67 2.95 4.28 -3.84
N LEU A 68 1.93 4.45 -3.01
CA LEU A 68 0.56 3.96 -3.21
C LEU A 68 -0.42 5.05 -3.66
N GLY A 69 0.04 6.28 -3.93
CA GLY A 69 -0.84 7.41 -4.26
C GLY A 69 -1.64 7.95 -3.07
N MET A 70 -1.17 7.69 -1.85
CA MET A 70 -1.78 8.16 -0.61
C MET A 70 -1.09 9.44 -0.17
N ASP A 71 -1.84 10.52 0.03
CA ASP A 71 -1.31 11.70 0.72
C ASP A 71 -1.17 11.36 2.20
N ARG A 72 0.03 11.53 2.74
CA ARG A 72 0.37 11.13 4.10
C ARG A 72 1.34 12.10 4.78
N ASN A 73 1.23 12.20 6.09
CA ASN A 73 2.27 12.78 6.95
C ASN A 73 2.40 11.93 8.22
N GLY A 74 3.55 11.99 8.87
CA GLY A 74 3.79 11.14 10.03
C GLY A 74 5.24 11.13 10.46
N CYS A 75 5.71 10.01 10.98
CA CYS A 75 7.06 9.85 11.49
C CYS A 75 7.55 8.43 11.31
N VAL A 76 8.85 8.28 11.45
CA VAL A 76 9.49 6.99 11.65
C VAL A 76 9.61 6.74 13.14
N ILE A 77 9.09 5.60 13.58
CA ILE A 77 9.24 5.05 14.91
C ILE A 77 10.07 3.78 14.77
N GLY A 78 11.17 3.69 15.51
CA GLY A 78 12.10 2.56 15.45
C GLY A 78 12.42 2.00 16.82
N LYS A 79 12.90 0.76 16.88
CA LYS A 79 13.43 0.16 18.12
C LYS A 79 14.89 0.58 18.30
N GLY A 80 15.25 1.11 19.47
CA GLY A 80 16.48 1.88 19.69
C GLY A 80 17.83 1.15 19.66
N GLU A 81 17.89 -0.17 19.54
CA GLU A 81 19.17 -0.90 19.64
C GLU A 81 19.21 -2.10 18.70
N GLU A 82 19.68 -1.89 17.46
CA GLU A 82 20.51 -2.86 16.70
C GLU A 82 20.98 -2.26 15.34
N PRO A 83 22.10 -2.72 14.76
CA PRO A 83 22.65 -2.20 13.50
C PRO A 83 21.84 -2.55 12.24
N SER A 84 20.74 -3.30 12.36
CA SER A 84 19.93 -3.83 11.26
C SER A 84 18.47 -3.39 11.33
N ARG A 85 18.26 -2.08 11.09
CA ARG A 85 17.07 -1.42 10.53
C ARG A 85 15.70 -2.10 10.73
N LEU A 86 15.02 -1.71 11.82
CA LEU A 86 13.56 -1.76 11.93
C LEU A 86 13.04 -0.31 11.91
N LEU A 87 12.62 0.16 10.74
CA LEU A 87 11.98 1.46 10.60
C LEU A 87 10.49 1.22 10.36
N PHE A 88 9.66 1.49 11.37
CA PHE A 88 8.23 1.56 11.18
C PHE A 88 7.88 2.98 10.78
N GLY A 89 7.37 3.15 9.58
CA GLY A 89 6.69 4.38 9.22
C GLY A 89 5.31 4.38 9.85
N PHE A 90 4.98 5.42 10.60
CA PHE A 90 3.69 5.64 11.22
C PHE A 90 3.10 6.93 10.66
N TYR A 91 1.95 6.85 9.98
CA TYR A 91 1.39 7.95 9.21
C TYR A 91 -0.12 8.09 9.41
N VAL A 92 -0.61 9.32 9.28
CA VAL A 92 -2.00 9.58 8.89
C VAL A 92 -2.08 9.69 7.37
N THR A 93 -3.22 9.36 6.79
CA THR A 93 -3.47 9.44 5.36
C THR A 93 -4.91 9.82 5.03
N ASP A 94 -5.12 10.42 3.86
CA ASP A 94 -6.42 10.69 3.25
C ASP A 94 -7.11 9.44 2.68
N ARG A 95 -6.44 8.27 2.67
CA ARG A 95 -6.99 7.01 2.16
C ARG A 95 -7.43 6.06 3.27
N ASN A 96 -8.32 5.14 2.89
CA ASN A 96 -8.92 4.14 3.77
C ASN A 96 -8.64 2.71 3.26
N VAL A 97 -9.12 1.72 4.00
CA VAL A 97 -8.96 0.29 3.68
C VAL A 97 -9.55 -0.05 2.31
N GLU A 98 -10.67 0.55 1.94
CA GLU A 98 -11.32 0.34 0.64
C GLU A 98 -10.42 0.78 -0.52
N TYR A 99 -9.72 1.90 -0.38
CA TYR A 99 -8.71 2.33 -1.35
C TYR A 99 -7.57 1.31 -1.44
N MET A 100 -7.02 0.90 -0.30
CA MET A 100 -5.90 -0.03 -0.26
C MET A 100 -6.26 -1.39 -0.88
N LYS A 101 -7.48 -1.87 -0.66
CA LYS A 101 -8.05 -3.07 -1.29
C LYS A 101 -8.16 -2.95 -2.80
N ALA A 102 -8.60 -1.79 -3.30
CA ALA A 102 -8.73 -1.57 -4.73
C ALA A 102 -7.37 -1.65 -5.43
N ILE A 103 -6.32 -1.10 -4.82
CA ILE A 103 -4.96 -1.08 -5.39
C ILE A 103 -4.12 -2.34 -5.07
N SER A 104 -4.65 -3.31 -4.33
CA SER A 104 -3.88 -4.46 -3.87
C SER A 104 -3.72 -5.58 -4.91
N ALA A 105 -4.06 -5.35 -6.18
CA ALA A 105 -4.15 -6.43 -7.18
C ALA A 105 -2.88 -7.29 -7.31
N GLU A 106 -1.70 -6.72 -7.02
CA GLU A 106 -0.41 -7.38 -7.16
C GLU A 106 0.22 -7.85 -5.83
N LEU A 107 -0.44 -7.62 -4.70
CA LEU A 107 0.08 -7.91 -3.37
C LEU A 107 -0.96 -8.64 -2.51
N PRO A 108 -0.55 -9.56 -1.62
CA PRO A 108 -1.50 -10.21 -0.72
C PRO A 108 -2.19 -9.15 0.15
N PHE A 109 -3.51 -9.20 0.19
CA PHE A 109 -4.33 -8.31 0.99
C PHE A 109 -5.32 -9.10 1.82
N ARG A 110 -5.49 -8.70 3.08
CA ARG A 110 -6.56 -9.20 3.95
C ARG A 110 -7.07 -8.09 4.84
N GLU A 111 -8.32 -8.22 5.26
CA GLU A 111 -8.92 -7.36 6.28
C GLU A 111 -8.88 -8.06 7.63
N THR A 112 -8.78 -7.27 8.69
CA THR A 112 -8.87 -7.70 10.09
C THR A 112 -9.50 -6.57 10.90
N THR A 113 -9.59 -6.76 12.21
CA THR A 113 -10.03 -5.72 13.16
C THR A 113 -8.96 -5.51 14.21
N ILE A 114 -8.52 -4.26 14.40
CA ILE A 114 -7.57 -3.84 15.43
C ILE A 114 -8.17 -2.67 16.20
N ASP A 115 -8.24 -2.74 17.53
CA ASP A 115 -8.91 -1.74 18.37
C ASP A 115 -10.36 -1.42 17.92
N GLY A 116 -11.06 -2.42 17.37
CA GLY A 116 -12.42 -2.24 16.84
C GLY A 116 -12.49 -1.48 15.51
N ARG A 117 -11.35 -1.17 14.88
CA ARG A 117 -11.28 -0.50 13.58
C ARG A 117 -11.10 -1.53 12.48
N VAL A 118 -11.73 -1.29 11.32
CA VAL A 118 -11.43 -2.05 10.12
C VAL A 118 -10.00 -1.74 9.70
N THR A 119 -9.18 -2.78 9.62
CA THR A 119 -7.77 -2.67 9.25
C THR A 119 -7.49 -3.56 8.05
N GLY A 120 -7.06 -2.96 6.96
CA GLY A 120 -6.49 -3.70 5.84
C GLY A 120 -5.02 -3.96 6.09
N ILE A 121 -4.51 -5.11 5.69
CA ILE A 121 -3.07 -5.32 5.62
C ILE A 121 -2.63 -5.89 4.29
N LEU A 122 -1.61 -5.22 3.75
CA LEU A 122 -1.08 -5.35 2.41
C LEU A 122 0.38 -5.81 2.49
N GLY A 123 0.68 -6.94 1.86
CA GLY A 123 2.00 -7.55 1.82
C GLY A 123 2.03 -8.99 2.36
N PRO A 124 3.23 -9.59 2.49
CA PRO A 124 4.52 -8.95 2.26
C PRO A 124 4.75 -8.62 0.78
N SER A 125 5.42 -7.51 0.51
CA SER A 125 5.91 -7.16 -0.83
C SER A 125 7.20 -7.92 -1.17
N LYS A 126 7.60 -7.88 -2.45
CA LYS A 126 8.85 -8.52 -2.92
C LYS A 126 10.11 -8.01 -2.22
N ILE A 127 10.06 -6.82 -1.63
CA ILE A 127 11.18 -6.20 -0.90
C ILE A 127 11.06 -6.35 0.63
N GLY A 128 10.19 -7.25 1.10
CA GLY A 128 10.02 -7.52 2.53
C GLY A 128 9.33 -6.39 3.29
N GLU A 129 8.40 -5.69 2.64
CA GLU A 129 7.60 -4.64 3.27
C GLU A 129 6.18 -5.13 3.56
N CYS A 130 5.60 -4.71 4.67
CA CYS A 130 4.17 -4.88 4.93
C CYS A 130 3.55 -3.59 5.45
N LYS A 131 2.25 -3.41 5.20
CA LYS A 131 1.49 -2.22 5.59
C LYS A 131 0.19 -2.61 6.26
N ALA A 132 -0.17 -1.92 7.34
CA ALA A 132 -1.49 -1.96 7.95
C ALA A 132 -2.12 -0.57 7.88
N LEU A 133 -3.31 -0.46 7.30
CA LEU A 133 -4.08 0.77 7.23
C LEU A 133 -5.36 0.57 8.02
N SER A 134 -5.59 1.39 9.05
CA SER A 134 -6.81 1.36 9.86
C SER A 134 -7.67 2.58 9.58
N ASN A 135 -8.97 2.35 9.36
CA ASN A 135 -9.92 3.43 9.10
C ASN A 135 -10.07 4.35 10.33
N LEU A 136 -10.22 5.65 10.05
CA LEU A 136 -10.62 6.65 11.02
C LEU A 136 -12.08 7.05 10.80
N SER A 137 -12.81 7.29 11.89
CA SER A 137 -14.23 7.64 11.88
C SER A 137 -14.53 8.93 11.11
N GLY A 138 -13.59 9.88 11.14
CA GLY A 138 -13.67 11.15 10.42
C GLY A 138 -13.28 11.08 8.94
N GLY A 139 -12.83 9.92 8.44
CA GLY A 139 -12.28 9.75 7.09
C GLY A 139 -10.76 9.57 7.08
N GLY A 140 -10.24 9.03 5.97
CA GLY A 140 -8.84 8.64 5.85
C GLY A 140 -8.48 7.46 6.75
N GLY A 141 -7.23 7.39 7.19
CA GLY A 141 -6.76 6.30 8.02
C GLY A 141 -5.38 6.50 8.64
N ILE A 142 -4.99 5.54 9.47
CA ILE A 142 -3.67 5.44 10.08
C ILE A 142 -2.92 4.30 9.41
N LEU A 143 -1.80 4.62 8.77
CA LEU A 143 -0.93 3.69 8.06
C LEU A 143 0.32 3.38 8.89
N ILE A 144 0.54 2.10 9.15
CA ILE A 144 1.78 1.57 9.71
C ILE A 144 2.48 0.76 8.62
N SER A 145 3.74 1.09 8.33
CA SER A 145 4.56 0.45 7.28
C SER A 145 5.83 -0.09 7.91
N GLY A 146 6.08 -1.39 7.81
CA GLY A 146 7.30 -2.03 8.30
C GLY A 146 8.10 -2.65 7.15
N GLN A 147 9.40 -2.40 7.13
CA GLN A 147 10.32 -2.92 6.13
C GLN A 147 11.53 -3.60 6.81
N PHE A 148 12.09 -4.62 6.14
CA PHE A 148 13.32 -5.33 6.57
C PHE A 148 13.21 -6.08 7.89
N VAL A 149 11.99 -6.42 8.29
CA VAL A 149 11.70 -7.23 9.48
C VAL A 149 11.54 -8.69 9.06
N LYS A 150 12.02 -9.63 9.89
CA LYS A 150 11.58 -11.03 9.78
C LYS A 150 10.07 -11.08 10.06
N ASP A 151 9.30 -11.67 9.15
CA ASP A 151 7.83 -11.74 9.23
C ASP A 151 7.18 -10.34 9.32
N PRO A 152 7.38 -9.48 8.28
CA PRO A 152 7.06 -8.05 8.37
C PRO A 152 5.57 -7.76 8.62
N CYS A 153 4.67 -8.62 8.13
CA CYS A 153 3.24 -8.44 8.37
C CYS A 153 2.81 -8.76 9.80
N GLU A 154 3.44 -9.74 10.45
CA GLU A 154 3.17 -10.03 11.86
C GLU A 154 3.61 -8.85 12.72
N LYS A 155 4.80 -8.32 12.45
CA LYS A 155 5.39 -7.20 13.20
C LYS A 155 4.66 -5.88 12.99
N VAL A 156 4.13 -5.65 11.80
CA VAL A 156 3.26 -4.49 11.51
C VAL A 156 1.92 -4.62 12.24
N VAL A 157 1.37 -5.83 12.37
CA VAL A 157 0.15 -6.07 13.16
C VAL A 157 0.42 -5.82 14.64
N GLU A 158 1.51 -6.37 15.21
CA GLU A 158 1.90 -6.11 16.61
C GLU A 158 2.08 -4.61 16.90
N MET A 159 2.71 -3.89 15.96
CA MET A 159 2.87 -2.45 16.08
C MET A 159 1.51 -1.72 16.02
N ALA A 160 0.60 -2.18 15.15
CA ALA A 160 -0.75 -1.65 15.06
C ALA A 160 -1.56 -1.87 16.33
N ASP A 161 -1.51 -3.08 16.90
CA ASP A 161 -2.13 -3.40 18.19
C ASP A 161 -1.59 -2.54 19.33
N THR A 162 -0.31 -2.16 19.26
CA THR A 162 0.35 -1.31 20.26
C THR A 162 -0.04 0.17 20.13
N LEU A 163 -0.08 0.69 18.90
CA LEU A 163 -0.20 2.14 18.66
C LEU A 163 -1.64 2.62 18.48
N LEU A 164 -2.49 1.86 17.78
CA LEU A 164 -3.84 2.30 17.42
C LEU A 164 -4.76 2.59 18.61
N PRO A 165 -4.71 1.86 19.75
CA PRO A 165 -5.52 2.17 20.92
C PRO A 165 -5.25 3.56 21.52
N LEU A 166 -4.10 4.17 21.20
CA LEU A 166 -3.72 5.49 21.70
C LEU A 166 -4.13 6.62 20.74
N MET A 167 -4.62 6.29 19.55
CA MET A 167 -4.92 7.25 18.52
C MET A 167 -6.40 7.66 18.54
N PRO A 168 -6.74 8.88 18.05
CA PRO A 168 -8.12 9.27 17.82
C PRO A 168 -8.87 8.23 16.99
N ARG A 169 -10.17 8.03 17.28
CA ARG A 169 -11.01 7.06 16.57
C ARG A 169 -11.58 7.62 15.28
#